data_AF-A0A1U7R5I9-F1
#
_entry.id   AF-A0A1U7R5I9-F1
#
_cell.length_a   1.000
_cell.length_b   1.000
_cell.length_c   1.000
_cell.angle_alpha   90.00
_cell.angle_beta   90.00
_cell.angle_gamma   90.00
#
_symmetry.space_group_name_H-M   'P 1'
#
loop_
_entity.id
_entity.type
_entity.pdbx_description
1 polymer ?
#
loop_
_entity_poly.entity_id
_entity_poly.type
_entity_poly.pdbx_seq_one_letter_code
_entity_poly.pdbx_strand_id
1 'polypeptide(L)'
;MPSGRRHQRMQRPPAGAAEEGRPCPWVLPRPSWATALRLIHLLLLSIGICCLIICGQLWRPKQTQLNPLEVHIAELQLNLTVPRKDPTLRWAAGPTLGRSFTRGPGLERGQLYIHREGIYRLHIQVTLANCSSEYSTMQHRAMVAVGICSPAAHSISLLRLPFGRGCTVASQRLTHLALGDVLCTNLTLPLLPSRNAEETFFGIHWVYP
;
A
#
# COMPACT_ATOMS: atom_id res chain seq x y z
N MET A 1 -77.21 99.59 36.84
CA MET A 1 -76.17 100.00 35.87
C MET A 1 -74.85 99.32 36.26
N PRO A 2 -73.94 98.95 35.33
CA PRO A 2 -74.14 97.94 34.26
C PRO A 2 -72.87 97.05 34.02
N SER A 3 -72.99 96.13 33.05
CA SER A 3 -71.97 95.72 32.03
C SER A 3 -70.68 94.98 32.47
N GLY A 4 -70.17 93.93 31.80
CA GLY A 4 -70.56 93.28 30.54
C GLY A 4 -69.47 92.33 29.98
N ARG A 5 -69.93 91.32 29.22
CA ARG A 5 -69.38 90.60 28.03
C ARG A 5 -67.99 89.92 27.96
N ARG A 6 -68.10 88.62 27.59
CA ARG A 6 -67.48 87.81 26.49
C ARG A 6 -65.96 87.51 26.50
N HIS A 7 -65.62 86.22 26.40
CA HIS A 7 -65.30 85.55 25.12
C HIS A 7 -65.20 84.01 25.25
N GLN A 8 -65.70 83.30 24.24
CA GLN A 8 -65.60 81.84 24.01
C GLN A 8 -64.24 81.47 23.39
N ARG A 9 -63.77 80.24 23.63
CA ARG A 9 -63.10 79.42 22.61
C ARG A 9 -63.33 77.93 22.86
N MET A 10 -63.87 77.25 21.85
CA MET A 10 -64.03 75.80 21.74
C MET A 10 -62.70 75.13 21.34
N GLN A 11 -62.50 73.87 21.74
CA GLN A 11 -61.90 72.78 20.95
C GLN A 11 -62.15 71.44 21.69
N ARG A 12 -63.16 70.67 21.26
CA ARG A 12 -63.14 69.40 20.47
C ARG A 12 -63.30 68.12 21.34
N PRO A 13 -64.13 67.12 20.93
CA PRO A 13 -64.48 65.92 21.71
C PRO A 13 -63.92 64.62 21.05
N PRO A 14 -64.44 63.40 21.32
CA PRO A 14 -64.38 62.56 22.52
C PRO A 14 -63.83 61.14 22.18
N ALA A 15 -64.05 60.16 23.08
CA ALA A 15 -63.99 58.68 22.91
C ALA A 15 -62.96 58.04 23.84
N GLY A 16 -63.20 56.89 24.47
CA GLY A 16 -64.26 55.91 24.30
C GLY A 16 -64.04 54.79 25.31
N ALA A 17 -65.09 53.99 25.49
CA ALA A 17 -65.14 52.82 26.33
C ALA A 17 -64.02 51.79 26.02
N ALA A 18 -63.59 51.07 27.05
CA ALA A 18 -62.96 49.75 26.95
C ALA A 18 -63.36 49.01 28.23
N GLU A 19 -64.54 48.40 28.25
CA GLU A 19 -64.79 47.01 27.84
C GLU A 19 -63.93 46.00 28.60
N GLU A 20 -64.65 45.19 29.37
CA GLU A 20 -64.20 44.15 30.28
C GLU A 20 -63.85 42.90 29.46
N GLY A 21 -62.55 42.73 29.16
CA GLY A 21 -62.02 41.59 28.41
C GLY A 21 -61.51 40.48 29.33
N ARG A 22 -62.17 39.30 29.28
CA ARG A 22 -61.76 38.05 29.95
C ARG A 22 -60.34 37.62 29.54
N PRO A 23 -59.60 36.90 30.40
CA PRO A 23 -58.24 36.44 30.08
C PRO A 23 -58.26 35.32 29.01
N CYS A 24 -57.45 35.47 27.96
CA CYS A 24 -57.21 34.48 26.92
C CYS A 24 -56.41 33.26 27.47
N PRO A 25 -56.72 32.01 27.08
CA PRO A 25 -56.11 30.80 27.65
C PRO A 25 -54.87 30.28 26.91
N TRP A 26 -54.18 31.08 26.09
CA TRP A 26 -52.98 30.64 25.35
C TRP A 26 -51.82 31.61 25.51
N VAL A 27 -51.25 31.66 26.72
CA VAL A 27 -49.86 32.07 26.89
C VAL A 27 -49.02 30.81 26.73
N LEU A 28 -48.51 30.57 25.52
CA LEU A 28 -47.39 29.65 25.35
C LEU A 28 -46.24 30.18 26.25
N PRO A 29 -45.72 29.39 27.19
CA PRO A 29 -44.61 29.83 28.02
C PRO A 29 -43.45 30.17 27.10
N ARG A 30 -43.11 31.46 27.01
CA ARG A 30 -41.89 31.88 26.30
C ARG A 30 -40.73 31.15 26.96
N PRO A 31 -40.01 30.27 26.25
CA PRO A 31 -38.85 29.63 26.83
C PRO A 31 -37.91 30.74 27.30
N SER A 32 -37.46 30.65 28.54
CA SER A 32 -36.51 31.63 29.05
C SER A 32 -35.28 31.63 28.13
N TRP A 33 -34.70 32.79 27.91
CA TRP A 33 -33.48 32.89 27.10
C TRP A 33 -32.39 31.92 27.57
N ALA A 34 -32.39 31.57 28.86
CA ALA A 34 -31.55 30.53 29.44
C ALA A 34 -31.85 29.11 28.92
N THR A 35 -33.12 28.71 28.73
CA THR A 35 -33.43 27.40 28.12
C THR A 35 -33.08 27.37 26.64
N ALA A 36 -33.30 28.47 25.90
CA ALA A 36 -32.87 28.57 24.51
C ALA A 36 -31.33 28.46 24.38
N LEU A 37 -30.58 29.17 25.24
CA LEU A 37 -29.12 29.11 25.25
C LEU A 37 -28.60 27.70 25.58
N ARG A 38 -29.22 27.01 26.55
CA ARG A 38 -28.87 25.64 26.91
C ARG A 38 -29.14 24.66 25.76
N LEU A 39 -30.27 24.80 25.07
CA LEU A 39 -30.60 23.97 23.90
C LEU A 39 -29.61 24.19 22.76
N ILE A 40 -29.25 25.44 22.48
CA ILE A 40 -28.23 25.78 21.46
C ILE A 40 -26.87 25.18 21.85
N HIS A 41 -26.46 25.29 23.12
CA HIS A 41 -25.20 24.74 23.59
C HIS A 41 -25.17 23.20 23.50
N LEU A 42 -26.28 22.53 23.82
CA LEU A 42 -26.41 21.07 23.69
C LEU A 42 -26.35 20.64 22.21
N LEU A 43 -26.97 21.40 21.31
CA LEU A 43 -26.92 21.15 19.87
C LEU A 43 -25.50 21.31 19.29
N LEU A 44 -24.78 22.35 19.73
CA LEU A 44 -23.40 22.57 19.29
C LEU A 44 -22.45 21.47 19.80
N LEU A 45 -22.63 21.02 21.04
CA LEU A 45 -21.87 19.89 21.59
C LEU A 45 -22.14 18.60 20.83
N SER A 46 -23.40 18.30 20.49
CA SER A 46 -23.74 17.08 19.76
C SER A 46 -23.17 17.08 18.35
N ILE A 47 -23.20 18.22 17.64
CA ILE A 47 -22.57 18.38 16.33
C ILE A 47 -21.05 18.21 16.45
N GLY A 48 -20.42 18.84 17.44
CA GLY A 48 -18.98 18.71 17.68
C GLY A 48 -18.56 17.26 17.93
N ILE A 49 -19.30 16.52 18.75
CA ILE A 49 -19.05 15.10 19.03
C ILE A 49 -19.26 14.26 17.77
N CYS A 50 -20.33 14.47 17.01
CA CYS A 50 -20.56 13.78 15.74
C CYS A 50 -19.44 14.05 14.72
N CYS A 51 -18.99 15.30 14.59
CA CYS A 51 -17.86 15.65 13.73
C CYS A 51 -16.56 14.97 14.20
N LEU A 52 -16.27 14.92 15.50
CA LEU A 52 -15.10 14.23 16.03
C LEU A 52 -15.17 12.71 15.78
N ILE A 53 -16.36 12.11 15.89
CA ILE A 53 -16.56 10.68 15.59
C ILE A 53 -16.40 10.43 14.09
N ILE A 54 -17.03 11.23 13.22
CA ILE A 54 -16.95 11.05 11.76
C ILE A 54 -15.53 11.30 11.27
N CYS A 55 -14.89 12.41 11.69
CA CYS A 55 -13.51 12.69 11.35
C CYS A 55 -12.57 11.64 11.94
N GLY A 56 -12.78 11.17 13.17
CA GLY A 56 -12.00 10.09 13.77
C GLY A 56 -12.20 8.73 13.10
N GLN A 57 -13.39 8.43 12.57
CA GLN A 57 -13.68 7.24 11.76
C GLN A 57 -13.04 7.34 10.36
N LEU A 58 -13.02 8.54 9.78
CA LEU A 58 -12.42 8.81 8.46
C LEU A 58 -10.89 8.93 8.52
N TRP A 59 -10.34 9.39 9.65
CA TRP A 59 -8.91 9.54 9.92
C TRP A 59 -8.29 8.32 10.61
N ARG A 60 -9.08 7.39 11.14
CA ARG A 60 -8.54 6.06 11.41
C ARG A 60 -8.09 5.55 10.04
N PRO A 61 -6.78 5.37 9.79
CA PRO A 61 -6.37 4.61 8.63
C PRO A 61 -7.17 3.33 8.73
N LYS A 62 -7.98 3.04 7.71
CA LYS A 62 -8.76 1.82 7.62
C LYS A 62 -7.73 0.73 7.84
N GLN A 63 -7.65 0.22 9.07
CA GLN A 63 -6.85 -0.93 9.41
C GLN A 63 -7.68 -2.05 8.84
N THR A 64 -7.69 -2.10 7.50
CA THR A 64 -8.06 -3.25 6.72
C THR A 64 -7.36 -4.35 7.45
N GLN A 65 -8.18 -5.20 8.07
CA GLN A 65 -7.76 -6.44 8.65
C GLN A 65 -7.18 -7.22 7.46
N LEU A 66 -5.94 -6.90 7.09
CA LEU A 66 -5.08 -7.75 6.32
C LEU A 66 -5.04 -8.99 7.21
N ASN A 67 -5.83 -10.02 6.87
CA ASN A 67 -5.34 -11.39 6.98
C ASN A 67 -3.85 -11.32 6.75
N PRO A 68 -2.98 -11.77 7.69
CA PRO A 68 -1.55 -11.50 7.63
C PRO A 68 -1.13 -11.75 6.21
N LEU A 69 -0.87 -10.66 5.48
CA LEU A 69 -0.77 -10.69 4.03
C LEU A 69 0.28 -11.73 3.77
N GLU A 70 -0.12 -12.88 3.23
CA GLU A 70 0.80 -14.00 3.11
C GLU A 70 2.00 -13.45 2.33
N VAL A 71 3.13 -13.32 3.03
CA VAL A 71 4.25 -12.55 2.51
C VAL A 71 4.96 -13.50 1.58
N HIS A 72 4.73 -13.36 0.28
CA HIS A 72 5.41 -14.16 -0.73
C HIS A 72 6.75 -13.52 -1.06
N ILE A 73 7.80 -14.02 -0.43
CA ILE A 73 9.17 -13.52 -0.58
C ILE A 73 10.16 -14.67 -0.51
N ALA A 74 11.21 -14.60 -1.33
CA ALA A 74 12.32 -15.52 -1.30
C ALA A 74 13.62 -14.75 -1.53
N GLU A 75 14.61 -15.03 -0.70
CA GLU A 75 16.01 -14.61 -0.89
C GLU A 75 16.85 -15.88 -0.93
N LEU A 76 17.50 -16.13 -2.06
CA LEU A 76 18.18 -17.38 -2.32
C LEU A 76 19.66 -17.13 -2.57
N GLN A 77 20.47 -18.06 -2.09
CA GLN A 77 21.89 -18.12 -2.38
C GLN A 77 22.18 -19.27 -3.35
N LEU A 78 23.26 -19.15 -4.09
CA LEU A 78 23.68 -20.19 -5.01
C LEU A 78 24.04 -21.47 -4.24
N ASN A 79 23.50 -22.61 -4.66
CA ASN A 79 23.85 -23.90 -4.10
C ASN A 79 25.18 -24.39 -4.69
N LEU A 80 26.23 -24.34 -3.88
CA LEU A 80 27.59 -24.79 -4.25
C LEU A 80 27.86 -26.26 -3.90
N THR A 81 26.96 -26.94 -3.17
CA THR A 81 27.19 -28.33 -2.75
C THR A 81 26.98 -29.33 -3.87
N VAL A 82 26.27 -28.93 -4.93
CA VAL A 82 25.99 -29.76 -6.10
C VAL A 82 26.98 -29.40 -7.21
N PRO A 83 27.86 -30.33 -7.64
CA PRO A 83 28.73 -30.10 -8.78
C PRO A 83 27.92 -29.74 -10.02
N ARG A 84 28.27 -28.62 -10.64
CA ARG A 84 27.53 -28.12 -11.81
C ARG A 84 27.90 -28.91 -13.06
N LYS A 85 26.91 -29.60 -13.62
CA LYS A 85 27.01 -30.36 -14.89
C LYS A 85 26.29 -29.68 -16.05
N ASP A 86 25.37 -28.77 -15.75
CA ASP A 86 24.49 -28.11 -16.69
C ASP A 86 24.59 -26.57 -16.53
N PRO A 87 24.09 -25.77 -17.50
CA PRO A 87 24.17 -24.31 -17.39
C PRO A 87 23.28 -23.72 -16.28
N THR A 88 22.43 -24.51 -15.62
CA THR A 88 21.43 -24.04 -14.66
C THR A 88 22.06 -23.69 -13.31
N LEU A 89 21.72 -22.50 -12.81
CA LEU A 89 22.06 -22.09 -11.45
C LEU A 89 21.02 -22.69 -10.52
N ARG A 90 21.48 -23.53 -9.60
CA ARG A 90 20.64 -24.17 -8.58
C ARG A 90 20.67 -23.32 -7.33
N TRP A 91 19.50 -22.90 -6.88
CA TRP A 91 19.36 -22.04 -5.72
C TRP A 91 19.13 -22.86 -4.44
N ALA A 92 19.48 -22.30 -3.30
CA ALA A 92 19.19 -22.87 -1.99
C ALA A 92 18.72 -21.76 -1.03
N ALA A 93 17.93 -22.17 -0.05
CA ALA A 93 17.50 -21.33 1.04
C ALA A 93 17.58 -22.13 2.34
N GLY A 94 17.92 -21.45 3.43
CA GLY A 94 17.91 -22.06 4.75
C GLY A 94 18.72 -21.26 5.76
N PRO A 95 18.47 -21.49 7.06
CA PRO A 95 19.12 -20.74 8.13
C PRO A 95 20.64 -20.92 8.17
N THR A 96 21.17 -21.99 7.58
CA THR A 96 22.60 -22.27 7.47
C THR A 96 23.28 -21.55 6.30
N LEU A 97 22.50 -20.94 5.40
CA LEU A 97 22.95 -20.28 4.18
C LEU A 97 22.77 -18.76 4.32
N GLY A 98 23.38 -18.21 5.38
CA GLY A 98 23.39 -16.77 5.66
C GLY A 98 21.99 -16.16 5.76
N ARG A 99 21.71 -15.20 4.89
CA ARG A 99 20.46 -14.43 4.87
C ARG A 99 19.41 -15.01 3.92
N SER A 100 19.58 -16.25 3.45
CA SER A 100 18.63 -16.89 2.54
C SER A 100 17.42 -17.47 3.28
N PHE A 101 16.24 -17.32 2.69
CA PHE A 101 14.97 -17.83 3.22
C PHE A 101 13.92 -17.90 2.11
N THR A 102 12.86 -18.67 2.37
CA THR A 102 11.62 -18.63 1.58
C THR A 102 10.43 -18.50 2.51
N ARG A 103 9.45 -17.69 2.13
CA ARG A 103 8.15 -17.53 2.78
C ARG A 103 7.11 -17.40 1.69
N GLY A 104 6.23 -18.38 1.50
CA GLY A 104 5.27 -18.42 0.39
C GLY A 104 5.76 -19.23 -0.82
N PRO A 105 6.69 -18.73 -1.66
CA PRO A 105 7.24 -19.49 -2.79
C PRO A 105 7.94 -20.78 -2.35
N GLY A 106 7.74 -21.84 -3.15
CA GLY A 106 8.39 -23.13 -2.96
C GLY A 106 9.78 -23.14 -3.60
N LEU A 107 10.67 -23.99 -3.09
CA LEU A 107 11.97 -24.24 -3.69
C LEU A 107 12.15 -25.75 -3.87
N GLU A 108 12.15 -26.22 -5.11
CA GLU A 108 12.32 -27.64 -5.43
C GLU A 108 13.47 -27.82 -6.40
N ARG A 109 14.42 -28.72 -6.09
CA ARG A 109 15.60 -29.00 -6.94
C ARG A 109 16.35 -27.73 -7.38
N GLY A 110 16.38 -26.73 -6.50
CA GLY A 110 17.01 -25.43 -6.71
C GLY A 110 16.33 -24.52 -7.73
N GLN A 111 15.07 -24.78 -8.05
CA GLN A 111 14.21 -23.91 -8.87
C GLN A 111 13.05 -23.39 -8.02
N LEU A 112 12.66 -22.15 -8.25
CA LEU A 112 11.65 -21.49 -7.42
C LEU A 112 10.25 -21.67 -8.04
N TYR A 113 9.29 -22.10 -7.23
CA TYR A 113 7.91 -22.35 -7.62
C TYR A 113 6.96 -21.32 -7.04
N ILE A 114 6.05 -20.81 -7.87
CA ILE A 114 5.12 -19.75 -7.51
C ILE A 114 3.78 -20.33 -7.03
N HIS A 115 3.45 -20.11 -5.76
CA HIS A 115 2.18 -20.54 -5.14
C HIS A 115 1.08 -19.49 -5.18
N ARG A 116 1.35 -18.28 -5.69
CA ARG A 116 0.39 -17.18 -5.70
C ARG A 116 0.66 -16.28 -6.89
N GLU A 117 -0.38 -15.96 -7.64
CA GLU A 117 -0.26 -15.06 -8.78
C GLU A 117 -0.06 -13.59 -8.36
N GLY A 118 0.47 -12.81 -9.28
CA GLY A 118 0.49 -11.36 -9.21
C GLY A 118 1.81 -10.77 -9.70
N ILE A 119 2.06 -9.52 -9.33
CA ILE A 119 3.28 -8.82 -9.71
C ILE A 119 4.36 -9.01 -8.65
N TYR A 120 5.47 -9.59 -9.06
CA TYR A 120 6.67 -9.78 -8.25
C TYR A 120 7.77 -8.82 -8.67
N ARG A 121 8.47 -8.26 -7.67
CA ARG A 121 9.79 -7.67 -7.85
C ARG A 121 10.81 -8.79 -7.79
N LEU A 122 11.42 -9.06 -8.92
CA LEU A 122 12.50 -10.02 -9.08
C LEU A 122 13.82 -9.27 -9.09
N HIS A 123 14.80 -9.74 -8.31
CA HIS A 123 16.17 -9.24 -8.35
C HIS A 123 17.17 -10.38 -8.42
N ILE A 124 18.28 -10.12 -9.09
CA ILE A 124 19.36 -11.07 -9.25
C ILE A 124 20.69 -10.34 -9.29
N GLN A 125 21.70 -10.94 -8.69
CA GLN A 125 23.09 -10.59 -8.92
C GLN A 125 23.88 -11.88 -9.14
N VAL A 126 24.72 -11.90 -10.15
CA VAL A 126 25.64 -13.01 -10.42
C VAL A 126 27.01 -12.45 -10.70
N THR A 127 28.00 -12.98 -10.00
CA THR A 127 29.41 -12.68 -10.23
C THR A 127 30.09 -13.95 -10.72
N LEU A 128 30.98 -13.85 -11.71
CA LEU A 128 31.76 -14.97 -12.21
C LEU A 128 33.00 -15.21 -11.34
N ALA A 129 33.38 -16.46 -11.15
CA ALA A 129 34.66 -16.85 -10.60
C ALA A 129 35.77 -16.67 -11.64
N ASN A 130 37.00 -16.45 -11.17
CA ASN A 130 38.21 -16.38 -12.01
C ASN A 130 38.07 -15.39 -13.18
N CYS A 131 37.60 -14.18 -12.89
CA CYS A 131 37.66 -13.08 -13.84
C CYS A 131 39.09 -12.59 -14.07
N SER A 132 39.83 -13.32 -14.91
CA SER A 132 41.10 -12.89 -15.49
C SER A 132 40.94 -12.53 -16.96
N SER A 133 41.87 -11.74 -17.49
CA SER A 133 41.88 -11.28 -18.88
C SER A 133 41.89 -12.41 -19.92
N GLU A 134 42.41 -13.59 -19.60
CA GLU A 134 42.45 -14.76 -20.50
C GLU A 134 41.07 -15.32 -20.82
N TYR A 135 40.14 -15.26 -19.87
CA TYR A 135 38.74 -15.68 -20.08
C TYR A 135 37.86 -14.57 -20.67
N SER A 136 38.44 -13.42 -21.02
CA SER A 136 37.68 -12.25 -21.43
C SER A 136 36.76 -12.55 -22.62
N THR A 137 37.22 -13.22 -23.67
CA THR A 137 36.39 -13.45 -24.86
C THR A 137 35.13 -14.30 -24.58
N MET A 138 35.23 -15.33 -23.73
CA MET A 138 34.08 -16.12 -23.30
C MET A 138 33.18 -15.33 -22.34
N GLN A 139 33.76 -14.65 -21.35
CA GLN A 139 33.04 -13.81 -20.40
C GLN A 139 32.21 -12.74 -21.11
N HIS A 140 32.77 -12.11 -22.15
CA HIS A 140 32.09 -11.06 -22.91
C HIS A 140 30.82 -11.54 -23.62
N ARG A 141 30.74 -12.84 -23.93
CA ARG A 141 29.57 -13.47 -24.58
C ARG A 141 28.66 -14.19 -23.58
N ALA A 142 29.10 -14.34 -22.34
CA ALA A 142 28.30 -14.97 -21.31
C ALA A 142 27.12 -14.07 -20.94
N MET A 143 26.01 -14.71 -20.62
CA MET A 143 24.83 -14.02 -20.10
C MET A 143 24.11 -14.88 -19.08
N VAL A 144 23.52 -14.22 -18.09
CA VAL A 144 22.56 -14.81 -17.17
C VAL A 144 21.17 -14.61 -17.74
N ALA A 145 20.41 -15.70 -17.85
CA ALA A 145 19.01 -15.66 -18.21
C ALA A 145 18.16 -16.10 -17.02
N VAL A 146 17.10 -15.35 -16.74
CA VAL A 146 16.03 -15.77 -15.84
C VAL A 146 14.77 -15.93 -16.66
N GLY A 147 14.05 -17.03 -16.48
CA GLY A 147 12.84 -17.32 -17.23
C GLY A 147 11.89 -18.24 -16.50
N ILE A 148 10.68 -18.33 -17.02
CA ILE A 148 9.69 -19.35 -16.64
C ILE A 148 9.97 -20.58 -17.49
N CYS A 149 10.28 -21.70 -16.84
CA CYS A 149 10.64 -22.96 -17.50
C CYS A 149 9.58 -24.06 -17.36
N SER A 150 8.59 -23.86 -16.49
CA SER A 150 7.40 -24.69 -16.38
C SER A 150 6.17 -23.81 -16.22
N PRO A 151 5.04 -24.13 -16.89
CA PRO A 151 4.83 -25.31 -17.75
C PRO A 151 5.63 -25.27 -19.06
N ALA A 152 6.20 -26.41 -19.46
CA ALA A 152 7.17 -26.51 -20.56
C ALA A 152 6.65 -26.06 -21.94
N ALA A 153 5.32 -26.01 -22.11
CA ALA A 153 4.68 -25.51 -23.32
C ALA A 153 4.94 -24.01 -23.58
N HIS A 154 5.32 -23.23 -22.55
CA HIS A 154 5.48 -21.78 -22.66
C HIS A 154 6.73 -21.30 -21.91
N SER A 155 7.91 -21.68 -22.36
CA SER A 155 9.14 -21.13 -21.77
C SER A 155 9.26 -19.63 -22.07
N ILE A 156 9.24 -18.78 -21.06
CA ILE A 156 9.27 -17.31 -21.21
C ILE A 156 10.57 -16.76 -20.64
N SER A 157 11.24 -15.88 -21.40
CA SER A 157 12.44 -15.18 -20.94
C SER A 157 12.06 -13.91 -20.18
N LEU A 158 12.35 -13.84 -18.87
CA LEU A 158 12.07 -12.68 -18.02
C LEU A 158 13.23 -11.68 -17.99
N LEU A 159 14.47 -12.17 -17.94
CA LEU A 159 15.68 -11.35 -17.95
C LEU A 159 16.77 -12.01 -18.79
N ARG A 160 17.59 -11.19 -19.45
CA ARG A 160 18.83 -11.58 -20.13
C ARG A 160 19.87 -10.52 -19.85
N LEU A 161 20.89 -10.89 -19.06
CA LEU A 161 21.89 -9.98 -18.54
C LEU A 161 23.26 -10.39 -19.10
N PRO A 162 23.77 -9.70 -20.14
CA PRO A 162 25.11 -9.95 -20.65
C PRO A 162 26.16 -9.42 -19.68
N PHE A 163 27.24 -10.19 -19.48
CA PHE A 163 28.38 -9.73 -18.68
C PHE A 163 29.20 -8.66 -19.40
N GLY A 164 29.34 -8.78 -20.73
CA GLY A 164 30.14 -7.85 -21.52
C GLY A 164 31.55 -7.74 -20.96
N ARG A 165 32.03 -6.53 -20.70
CA ARG A 165 33.37 -6.33 -20.12
C ARG A 165 33.44 -6.55 -18.60
N GLY A 166 32.29 -6.72 -17.95
CA GLY A 166 32.17 -6.86 -16.50
C GLY A 166 32.23 -8.31 -16.05
N CYS A 167 32.48 -8.49 -14.76
CA CYS A 167 32.46 -9.80 -14.10
C CYS A 167 31.17 -10.07 -13.32
N THR A 168 30.41 -9.00 -13.07
CA THR A 168 29.19 -9.02 -12.28
C THR A 168 28.07 -8.41 -13.08
N VAL A 169 26.91 -9.06 -13.04
CA VAL A 169 25.66 -8.52 -13.56
C VAL A 169 24.65 -8.48 -12.45
N ALA A 170 23.87 -7.41 -12.38
CA ALA A 170 22.78 -7.25 -11.45
C ALA A 170 21.58 -6.65 -12.18
N SER A 171 20.38 -7.06 -11.79
CA SER A 171 19.16 -6.47 -12.30
C SER A 171 18.03 -6.63 -11.30
N GLN A 172 17.07 -5.70 -11.38
CA GLN A 172 15.81 -5.77 -10.68
C GLN A 172 14.69 -5.42 -11.66
N ARG A 173 13.61 -6.19 -11.66
CA ARG A 173 12.49 -6.04 -12.58
C ARG A 173 11.16 -6.43 -11.92
N LEU A 174 10.10 -5.70 -12.24
CA LEU A 174 8.73 -6.15 -11.96
C LEU A 174 8.27 -7.10 -13.07
N THR A 175 7.72 -8.24 -12.67
CA THR A 175 7.21 -9.26 -13.59
C THR A 175 5.92 -9.84 -13.05
N HIS A 176 4.96 -10.10 -13.93
CA HIS A 176 3.80 -10.90 -13.60
C HIS A 176 4.21 -12.38 -13.54
N LEU A 177 3.82 -13.08 -12.48
CA LEU A 177 4.01 -14.52 -12.32
C LEU A 177 2.66 -15.15 -11.99
N ALA A 178 2.36 -16.26 -12.66
CA ALA A 178 1.14 -17.02 -12.45
C ALA A 178 1.34 -18.10 -11.38
N LEU A 179 0.22 -18.56 -10.81
CA LEU A 179 0.20 -19.77 -10.00
C LEU A 179 0.74 -20.96 -10.82
N GLY A 180 1.74 -21.65 -10.29
CA GLY A 180 2.34 -22.82 -10.93
C GLY A 180 3.60 -22.53 -11.76
N ASP A 181 3.95 -21.26 -11.95
CA ASP A 181 5.18 -20.91 -12.66
C ASP A 181 6.42 -21.45 -11.92
N VAL A 182 7.35 -22.04 -12.67
CA VAL A 182 8.69 -22.39 -12.16
C VAL A 182 9.71 -21.46 -12.79
N LEU A 183 10.48 -20.79 -11.94
CA LEU A 183 11.57 -19.93 -12.36
C LEU A 183 12.88 -20.72 -12.45
N CYS A 184 13.49 -20.64 -13.64
CA CYS A 184 14.82 -21.16 -13.91
C CYS A 184 15.79 -20.01 -14.13
N THR A 185 17.02 -20.20 -13.65
CA THR A 185 18.14 -19.32 -13.96
C THR A 185 19.23 -20.10 -14.65
N ASN A 186 19.69 -19.61 -15.80
CA ASN A 186 20.73 -20.26 -16.59
C ASN A 186 21.86 -19.28 -16.89
N LEU A 187 23.09 -19.79 -16.93
CA LEU A 187 24.25 -19.09 -17.44
C LEU A 187 24.68 -19.76 -18.76
N THR A 188 24.65 -19.01 -19.86
CA THR A 188 24.73 -19.56 -21.23
C THR A 188 26.05 -20.24 -21.59
N LEU A 189 27.12 -20.00 -20.83
CA LEU A 189 28.44 -20.59 -21.05
C LEU A 189 28.89 -21.35 -19.80
N PRO A 190 29.82 -22.32 -19.92
CA PRO A 190 30.31 -23.15 -18.82
C PRO A 190 31.27 -22.38 -17.87
N LEU A 191 31.03 -21.08 -17.68
CA LEU A 191 31.77 -20.28 -16.71
C LEU A 191 31.25 -20.58 -15.31
N LEU A 192 32.12 -20.49 -14.31
CA LEU A 192 31.74 -20.75 -12.93
C LEU A 192 31.30 -19.44 -12.27
N PRO A 193 30.19 -19.42 -11.50
CA PRO A 193 29.88 -18.30 -10.62
C PRO A 193 30.84 -18.26 -9.42
N SER A 194 30.97 -17.10 -8.80
CA SER A 194 31.75 -16.88 -7.58
C SER A 194 31.23 -17.77 -6.45
N ARG A 195 32.15 -18.24 -5.60
CA ARG A 195 31.82 -19.01 -4.40
C ARG A 195 31.39 -18.14 -3.22
N ASN A 196 31.53 -16.82 -3.33
CA ASN A 196 31.09 -15.90 -2.30
C ASN A 196 29.56 -15.78 -2.34
N ALA A 197 28.92 -16.17 -1.24
CA ALA A 197 27.46 -16.20 -1.10
C ALA A 197 26.82 -14.79 -1.16
N GLU A 198 27.58 -13.74 -0.87
CA GLU A 198 27.12 -12.35 -0.95
C GLU A 198 27.25 -11.76 -2.37
N GLU A 199 27.97 -12.44 -3.27
CA GLU A 199 28.21 -11.96 -4.64
C GLU A 199 27.25 -12.55 -5.67
N THR A 200 26.59 -13.67 -5.35
CA THR A 200 25.64 -14.36 -6.23
C THR A 200 24.37 -14.76 -5.47
N PHE A 201 23.27 -14.06 -5.75
CA PHE A 201 21.98 -14.26 -5.10
C PHE A 201 20.82 -13.97 -6.06
N PHE A 202 19.67 -14.55 -5.74
CA PHE A 202 18.43 -14.38 -6.48
C PHE A 202 17.27 -14.25 -5.53
N GLY A 203 16.37 -13.29 -5.76
CA GLY A 203 15.21 -13.12 -4.92
C GLY A 203 13.99 -12.62 -5.67
N ILE A 204 12.85 -12.84 -5.03
CA ILE A 204 11.56 -12.33 -5.46
C ILE A 204 10.77 -11.81 -4.27
N HIS A 205 9.97 -10.79 -4.51
CA HIS A 205 9.06 -10.22 -3.52
C HIS A 205 7.74 -9.87 -4.19
N TRP A 206 6.64 -10.46 -3.73
CA TRP A 206 5.29 -10.15 -4.19
C TRP A 206 4.92 -8.73 -3.78
N VAL A 207 4.47 -7.92 -4.74
CA VAL A 207 4.21 -6.49 -4.52
C VAL A 207 2.72 -6.21 -4.45
N TYR A 208 1.95 -6.74 -5.41
CA TYR A 208 0.49 -6.57 -5.46
C TYR A 208 -0.13 -7.68 -6.33
N PRO A 209 -1.41 -8.01 -6.13
CA PRO A 209 -2.12 -9.01 -6.91
C PRO A 209 -2.23 -8.62 -8.38
#